data_AF-A0A8H5HPI0-F1
#
_entry.id   AF-A0A8H5HPI0-F1
#
_cell.length_a   1.000
_cell.length_b   1.000
_cell.length_c   1.000
_cell.angle_alpha   90.00
_cell.angle_beta   90.00
_cell.angle_gamma   90.00
#
_symmetry.space_group_name_H-M   'P 1'
#
loop_
_entity.id
_entity.type
_entity.pdbx_description
1 polymer ?
#
loop_
_entity_poly.entity_id
_entity_poly.type
_entity_poly.pdbx_seq_one_letter_code
_entity_poly.pdbx_strand_id
1 'polypeptide(L)'
;MSLTSGSSLTMEPLRKLRDLIAKVDYNNLTKQDHREIYQYIEREVLSPKSPIIKQVPPLELIVYSIQNILLPKLATRRIPDLLDLLATVEFYRKRTMDHARDAIVWNDYYKNEKTIITLTAEEEGFLKNLEKQEKSLREMYIVILTDMYLLWTASPPSMTDFLIRFNEYFPFLNDHCERVSPRLFHSDLSTTEIAQLEDVGLKCCDTAQGTVAWAMDQTIHHAFRMEDFKEAFPRPCGDNHLQEMITYFADHVMSAAKKIQEIFGDS
;
A
#
# COMPACT_ATOMS: atom_id res chain seq x y z
N MET A 1 0.38 17.31 -39.84
CA MET A 1 -0.07 17.83 -38.52
C MET A 1 0.58 16.98 -37.46
N SER A 2 1.62 17.51 -36.81
CA SER A 2 2.44 16.79 -35.82
C SER A 2 1.78 16.87 -34.44
N LEU A 3 1.49 15.70 -33.85
CA LEU A 3 0.99 15.53 -32.48
C LEU A 3 1.85 14.48 -31.76
N THR A 4 3.13 14.75 -31.48
CA THR A 4 3.98 13.80 -30.71
C THR A 4 5.14 14.42 -29.91
N SER A 5 5.13 15.71 -29.56
CA SER A 5 6.22 16.30 -28.73
C SER A 5 5.79 16.79 -27.33
N GLY A 6 4.55 16.50 -26.90
CA GLY A 6 3.97 17.06 -25.67
C GLY A 6 4.19 16.24 -24.39
N SER A 7 4.34 14.91 -24.45
CA SER A 7 4.39 14.07 -23.23
C SER A 7 5.76 13.97 -22.57
N SER A 8 6.85 14.26 -23.31
CA SER A 8 8.22 14.13 -22.80
C SER A 8 8.56 15.15 -21.71
N LEU A 9 8.07 16.40 -21.84
CA LEU A 9 8.32 17.47 -20.86
C LEU A 9 7.50 17.31 -19.57
N THR A 10 6.37 16.60 -19.60
CA THR A 10 5.50 16.42 -18.42
C THR A 10 6.02 15.38 -17.44
N MET A 11 6.90 14.47 -17.88
CA MET A 11 7.42 13.36 -17.06
C MET A 11 8.82 13.63 -16.47
N GLU A 12 9.50 14.69 -16.93
CA GLU A 12 10.85 15.02 -16.45
C GLU A 12 10.94 15.21 -14.93
N PRO A 13 9.96 15.86 -14.25
CA PRO A 13 10.02 15.97 -12.80
C PRO A 13 9.91 14.64 -12.07
N LEU A 14 9.07 13.72 -12.59
CA LEU A 14 8.90 12.39 -12.01
C LEU A 14 10.16 11.54 -12.17
N ARG A 15 10.80 11.61 -13.35
CA ARG A 15 12.06 10.92 -13.60
C ARG A 15 13.14 11.39 -12.64
N LYS A 16 13.27 12.71 -12.45
CA LYS A 16 14.26 13.28 -11.53
C LYS A 16 13.96 12.96 -10.07
N LEU A 17 12.68 12.95 -9.67
CA LEU A 17 12.29 12.50 -8.33
C LEU A 17 12.67 11.03 -8.10
N ARG A 18 12.42 10.16 -9.07
CA ARG A 18 12.84 8.75 -9.02
C ARG A 18 14.35 8.62 -8.84
N ASP A 19 15.12 9.38 -9.61
CA ASP A 19 16.59 9.36 -9.53
C ASP A 19 17.11 9.90 -8.18
N LEU A 20 16.38 10.81 -7.53
CA LEU A 20 16.69 11.28 -6.18
C LEU A 20 16.38 10.18 -5.15
N ILE A 21 15.20 9.57 -5.23
CA ILE A 21 14.78 8.48 -4.33
C ILE A 21 15.72 7.27 -4.46
N ALA A 22 16.14 6.91 -5.67
CA ALA A 22 17.02 5.77 -5.91
C ALA A 22 18.43 5.91 -5.29
N LYS A 23 18.84 7.13 -4.92
CA LYS A 23 20.13 7.40 -4.26
C LYS A 23 20.05 7.32 -2.74
N VAL A 24 18.85 7.15 -2.19
CA VAL A 24 18.63 7.10 -0.75
C VAL A 24 19.11 5.76 -0.18
N ASP A 25 20.04 5.82 0.76
CA ASP A 25 20.27 4.73 1.70
C ASP A 25 19.37 4.91 2.93
N TYR A 26 18.29 4.13 3.01
CA TYR A 26 17.32 4.21 4.10
C TYR A 26 17.89 3.81 5.46
N ASN A 27 18.98 3.04 5.50
CA ASN A 27 19.65 2.67 6.75
C ASN A 27 20.53 3.81 7.29
N ASN A 28 20.95 4.74 6.42
CA ASN A 28 21.82 5.87 6.75
C ASN A 28 21.24 7.21 6.27
N LEU A 29 19.91 7.33 6.28
CA LEU A 29 19.21 8.47 5.70
C LEU A 29 19.52 9.77 6.44
N THR A 30 20.14 10.74 5.76
CA THR A 30 20.48 12.02 6.40
C THR A 30 19.31 13.01 6.34
N LYS A 31 19.31 13.97 7.26
CA LYS A 31 18.35 15.10 7.21
C LYS A 31 18.47 15.91 5.92
N GLN A 32 19.64 15.92 5.30
CA GLN A 32 19.88 16.66 4.06
C GLN A 32 19.23 15.96 2.86
N ASP A 33 19.33 14.63 2.78
CA ASP A 33 18.70 13.84 1.71
C ASP A 33 17.18 13.99 1.76
N HIS A 34 16.59 13.88 2.95
CA HIS A 34 15.17 14.15 3.15
C HIS A 34 14.79 15.56 2.70
N ARG A 35 15.54 16.57 3.14
CA ARG A 35 15.25 17.96 2.78
C ARG A 35 15.26 18.16 1.26
N GLU A 36 16.24 17.59 0.57
CA GLU A 36 16.35 17.70 -0.88
C GLU A 36 15.14 17.08 -1.59
N ILE A 37 14.73 15.87 -1.19
CA ILE A 37 13.56 15.19 -1.76
C ILE A 37 12.27 15.97 -1.48
N TYR A 38 12.05 16.38 -0.24
CA TYR A 38 10.85 17.15 0.13
C TYR A 38 10.77 18.49 -0.61
N GLN A 39 11.88 19.24 -0.68
CA GLN A 39 11.92 20.50 -1.42
C GLN A 39 11.65 20.29 -2.91
N TYR A 40 12.14 19.18 -3.47
CA TYR A 40 11.87 18.84 -4.87
C TYR A 40 10.39 18.52 -5.09
N ILE A 41 9.79 17.70 -4.22
CA ILE A 41 8.36 17.37 -4.27
C ILE A 41 7.51 18.64 -4.18
N GLU A 42 7.76 19.50 -3.20
CA GLU A 42 7.01 20.72 -2.99
C GLU A 42 7.08 21.66 -4.21
N ARG A 43 8.28 21.82 -4.78
CA ARG A 43 8.52 22.77 -5.87
C ARG A 43 8.04 22.28 -7.23
N GLU A 44 8.19 20.99 -7.52
CA GLU A 44 8.00 20.46 -8.88
C GLU A 44 6.78 19.54 -9.00
N VAL A 45 6.45 18.78 -7.95
CA VAL A 45 5.36 17.79 -7.97
C VAL A 45 4.06 18.40 -7.45
N LEU A 46 4.12 19.07 -6.29
CA LEU A 46 2.96 19.66 -5.61
C LEU A 46 2.75 21.15 -5.93
N SER A 47 3.55 21.71 -6.84
CA SER A 47 3.31 23.07 -7.33
C SER A 47 1.96 23.15 -8.02
N PRO A 48 1.11 24.17 -7.74
CA PRO A 48 -0.22 24.31 -8.36
C PRO A 48 -0.21 24.34 -9.89
N LYS A 49 0.94 24.64 -10.49
CA LYS A 49 1.14 24.67 -11.94
C LYS A 49 1.60 23.32 -12.51
N SER A 50 1.92 22.35 -11.66
CA SER A 50 2.41 21.05 -12.07
C SER A 50 1.28 20.24 -12.70
N PRO A 51 1.46 19.70 -13.91
CA PRO A 51 0.49 18.79 -14.53
C PRO A 51 0.39 17.45 -13.78
N ILE A 52 1.34 17.17 -12.89
CA ILE A 52 1.46 15.93 -12.13
C ILE A 52 0.44 15.84 -11.00
N ILE A 53 -0.01 16.97 -10.43
CA ILE A 53 -1.00 17.01 -9.33
C ILE A 53 -2.28 16.25 -9.67
N LYS A 54 -2.67 16.22 -10.95
CA LYS A 54 -3.89 15.55 -11.41
C LYS A 54 -3.68 14.07 -11.75
N GLN A 55 -2.45 13.58 -11.64
CA GLN A 55 -2.09 12.20 -11.99
C GLN A 55 -1.99 11.35 -10.73
N VAL A 56 -2.05 10.03 -10.92
CA VAL A 56 -1.79 9.07 -9.84
C VAL A 56 -0.32 9.24 -9.41
N PRO A 57 -0.03 9.35 -8.09
CA PRO A 57 1.34 9.51 -7.63
C PRO A 57 2.24 8.35 -8.06
N PRO A 58 3.49 8.58 -8.46
CA PRO A 58 4.42 7.52 -8.82
C PRO A 58 4.58 6.49 -7.71
N LEU A 59 4.64 5.21 -8.07
CA LEU A 59 4.75 4.13 -7.10
C LEU A 59 6.04 4.23 -6.27
N GLU A 60 7.15 4.69 -6.85
CA GLU A 60 8.41 4.90 -6.12
C GLU A 60 8.28 5.94 -5.00
N LEU A 61 7.46 6.98 -5.20
CA LEU A 61 7.16 7.97 -4.17
C LEU A 61 6.32 7.37 -3.05
N ILE A 62 5.37 6.50 -3.40
CA ILE A 62 4.53 5.78 -2.44
C ILE A 62 5.40 4.84 -1.60
N VAL A 63 6.26 4.03 -2.23
CA VAL A 63 7.19 3.12 -1.54
C VAL A 63 8.17 3.89 -0.66
N TYR A 64 8.75 4.99 -1.16
CA TYR A 64 9.58 5.89 -0.34
C TYR A 64 8.82 6.37 0.90
N SER A 65 7.58 6.82 0.72
CA SER A 65 6.75 7.31 1.83
C SER A 65 6.46 6.22 2.86
N ILE A 66 6.17 4.99 2.40
CA ILE A 66 6.00 3.81 3.26
C ILE A 66 7.28 3.55 4.07
N GLN A 67 8.44 3.49 3.41
CA GLN A 67 9.71 3.22 4.09
C GLN A 67 10.04 4.28 5.15
N ASN A 68 9.71 5.55 4.91
CA ASN A 68 9.88 6.61 5.90
C ASN A 68 8.93 6.52 7.11
N ILE A 69 7.81 5.81 6.97
CA ILE A 69 6.92 5.50 8.10
C ILE A 69 7.44 4.28 8.86
N LEU A 70 8.00 3.29 8.16
CA LEU A 70 8.48 2.04 8.77
C LEU A 70 9.84 2.18 9.46
N LEU A 71 10.77 2.94 8.87
CA LEU A 71 12.18 2.95 9.24
C LEU A 71 12.65 4.28 9.85
N PRO A 72 13.69 4.26 10.72
CA PRO A 72 14.30 3.07 11.33
C PRO A 72 13.43 2.45 12.43
N LYS A 73 12.34 3.14 12.82
CA LYS A 73 11.34 2.66 13.76
C LYS A 73 9.97 3.10 13.26
N LEU A 74 9.00 2.18 13.36
CA LEU A 74 7.63 2.44 12.94
C LEU A 74 7.03 3.68 13.60
N ALA A 75 6.67 4.67 12.78
CA ALA A 75 6.01 5.89 13.19
C ALA A 75 4.53 5.64 13.42
N THR A 76 4.16 5.13 14.59
CA THR A 76 2.78 4.73 14.94
C THR A 76 1.72 5.81 14.75
N ARG A 77 2.10 7.10 14.83
CA ARG A 77 1.20 8.23 14.55
C ARG A 77 0.81 8.38 13.08
N ARG A 78 1.55 7.73 12.17
CA ARG A 78 1.36 7.77 10.71
C ARG A 78 0.74 6.48 10.17
N ILE A 79 0.30 5.56 11.03
CA ILE A 79 -0.40 4.33 10.60
C ILE A 79 -1.64 4.63 9.74
N PRO A 80 -2.46 5.67 10.03
CA PRO A 80 -3.54 6.04 9.13
C PRO A 80 -3.05 6.30 7.69
N ASP A 81 -1.95 7.06 7.55
CA ASP A 81 -1.37 7.37 6.24
C ASP A 81 -0.72 6.14 5.60
N LEU A 82 -0.09 5.28 6.40
CA LEU A 82 0.52 4.02 5.94
C LEU A 82 -0.53 3.13 5.28
N LEU A 83 -1.70 3.00 5.91
CA LEU A 83 -2.82 2.24 5.36
C LEU A 83 -3.30 2.84 4.03
N ASP A 84 -3.36 4.18 3.92
CA ASP A 84 -3.71 4.88 2.68
C ASP A 84 -2.70 4.63 1.55
N LEU A 85 -1.41 4.69 1.88
CA LEU A 85 -0.33 4.37 0.95
C LEU A 85 -0.39 2.91 0.50
N LEU A 86 -0.66 1.97 1.42
CA LEU A 86 -0.77 0.55 1.10
C LEU A 86 -1.98 0.23 0.22
N ALA A 87 -3.11 0.90 0.42
CA ALA A 87 -4.24 0.81 -0.50
C ALA A 87 -3.87 1.31 -1.91
N THR A 88 -3.00 2.31 -2.01
CA THR A 88 -2.46 2.79 -3.30
C THR A 88 -1.52 1.76 -3.92
N VAL A 89 -0.65 1.11 -3.13
CA VAL A 89 0.19 -0.01 -3.61
C VAL A 89 -0.67 -1.16 -4.12
N GLU A 90 -1.75 -1.50 -3.42
CA GLU A 90 -2.67 -2.57 -3.84
C GLU A 90 -3.36 -2.23 -5.18
N PHE A 91 -3.73 -0.97 -5.39
CA PHE A 91 -4.23 -0.51 -6.69
C PHE A 91 -3.21 -0.75 -7.81
N TYR A 92 -1.93 -0.43 -7.57
CA TYR A 92 -0.86 -0.73 -8.52
C TYR A 92 -0.69 -2.23 -8.76
N ARG A 93 -0.68 -3.06 -7.71
CA ARG A 93 -0.60 -4.53 -7.83
C ARG A 93 -1.68 -5.05 -8.76
N LYS A 94 -2.93 -4.64 -8.52
CA LYS A 94 -4.07 -5.07 -9.32
C LYS A 94 -3.90 -4.65 -10.79
N ARG A 95 -3.62 -3.37 -11.04
CA ARG A 95 -3.42 -2.88 -12.40
C ARG A 95 -2.30 -3.62 -13.14
N THR A 96 -1.19 -3.85 -12.46
CA THR A 96 -0.06 -4.64 -12.97
C THR A 96 -0.50 -6.07 -13.30
N MET A 97 -1.28 -6.72 -12.44
CA MET A 97 -1.82 -8.06 -12.69
C MET A 97 -2.75 -8.11 -13.90
N ASP A 98 -3.65 -7.14 -14.03
CA ASP A 98 -4.60 -7.06 -15.15
C ASP A 98 -3.85 -6.90 -16.47
N HIS A 99 -2.84 -6.02 -16.52
CA HIS A 99 -1.97 -5.89 -17.69
C HIS A 99 -1.22 -7.19 -18.02
N ALA A 100 -0.71 -7.89 -17.00
CA ALA A 100 -0.01 -9.17 -17.19
C ALA A 100 -0.93 -10.23 -17.82
N ARG A 101 -2.16 -10.36 -17.30
CA ARG A 101 -3.16 -11.31 -17.80
C ARG A 101 -3.55 -11.01 -19.24
N ASP A 102 -3.87 -9.74 -19.53
CA ASP A 102 -4.22 -9.32 -20.89
C ASP A 102 -3.07 -9.63 -21.86
N ALA A 103 -1.84 -9.33 -21.47
CA ALA A 103 -0.67 -9.62 -22.29
C ALA A 103 -0.47 -11.11 -22.55
N ILE A 104 -0.67 -11.98 -21.55
CA ILE A 104 -0.61 -13.44 -21.75
C ILE A 104 -1.68 -13.90 -22.74
N VAL A 105 -2.93 -13.45 -22.58
CA VAL A 105 -4.04 -13.80 -23.46
C VAL A 105 -3.75 -13.38 -24.91
N TRP A 106 -3.30 -12.14 -25.12
CA TRP A 106 -2.97 -11.64 -26.45
C TRP A 106 -1.74 -12.32 -27.04
N ASN A 107 -0.72 -12.62 -26.23
CA ASN A 107 0.45 -13.37 -26.65
C ASN A 107 0.08 -14.76 -27.16
N ASP A 108 -0.79 -15.48 -26.45
CA ASP A 108 -1.26 -16.80 -26.88
C ASP A 108 -2.13 -16.73 -28.14
N TYR A 109 -2.98 -15.71 -28.27
CA TYR A 109 -3.81 -15.51 -29.46
C TYR A 109 -2.98 -15.25 -30.72
N TYR A 110 -1.96 -14.40 -30.63
CA TYR A 110 -1.12 -14.00 -31.77
C TYR A 110 0.14 -14.86 -31.98
N LYS A 111 0.32 -15.93 -31.20
CA LYS A 111 1.55 -16.75 -31.18
C LYS A 111 1.98 -17.31 -32.54
N ASN A 112 1.04 -17.51 -33.45
CA ASN A 112 1.28 -18.05 -34.80
C ASN A 112 1.32 -16.97 -35.89
N GLU A 113 1.05 -15.71 -35.55
CA GLU A 113 1.03 -14.60 -36.50
C GLU A 113 2.43 -14.02 -36.67
N LYS A 114 2.98 -14.07 -37.90
CA LYS A 114 4.37 -13.69 -38.16
C LYS A 114 4.60 -12.18 -38.19
N THR A 115 3.52 -11.40 -38.30
CA THR A 115 3.58 -9.94 -38.45
C THR A 115 3.51 -9.19 -37.13
N ILE A 116 3.23 -9.88 -36.02
CA ILE A 116 3.04 -9.28 -34.69
C ILE A 116 4.21 -9.66 -33.79
N ILE A 117 4.74 -8.67 -33.07
CA ILE A 117 5.77 -8.89 -32.05
C ILE A 117 5.07 -9.47 -30.82
N THR A 118 5.41 -10.71 -30.48
CA THR A 118 4.93 -11.41 -29.29
C THR A 118 5.93 -11.28 -28.14
N LEU A 119 5.52 -11.66 -26.93
CA LEU A 119 6.41 -11.73 -25.78
C LEU A 119 7.57 -12.70 -26.03
N THR A 120 8.73 -12.39 -25.49
CA THR A 120 9.84 -13.34 -25.36
C THR A 120 9.51 -14.42 -24.33
N ALA A 121 10.23 -15.55 -24.37
CA ALA A 121 10.04 -16.63 -23.40
C ALA A 121 10.33 -16.20 -21.96
N GLU A 122 11.26 -15.25 -21.76
CA GLU A 122 11.57 -14.67 -20.45
C GLU A 122 10.41 -13.83 -19.93
N GLU A 123 9.85 -12.96 -20.78
CA GLU A 123 8.72 -12.11 -20.41
C GLU A 123 7.46 -12.93 -20.13
N GLU A 124 7.14 -13.90 -20.99
CA GLU A 124 6.02 -14.83 -20.76
C GLU A 124 6.20 -15.60 -19.44
N GLY A 125 7.42 -16.08 -19.16
CA GLY A 125 7.76 -16.77 -17.91
C GLY A 125 7.59 -15.88 -16.69
N PHE A 126 8.02 -14.61 -16.78
CA PHE A 126 7.85 -13.62 -15.73
C PHE A 126 6.36 -13.33 -15.45
N LEU A 127 5.56 -13.04 -16.48
CA LEU A 127 4.13 -12.73 -16.30
C LEU A 127 3.36 -13.93 -15.72
N LYS A 128 3.67 -15.15 -16.16
CA LYS A 128 3.08 -16.38 -15.59
C LYS A 128 3.50 -16.60 -14.15
N ASN A 129 4.73 -16.24 -13.77
CA ASN A 129 5.17 -16.32 -12.39
C ASN A 129 4.43 -15.28 -11.52
N LEU A 130 4.21 -14.08 -12.05
CA LEU A 130 3.45 -13.04 -11.36
C LEU A 130 2.01 -13.51 -11.06
N GLU A 131 1.33 -14.09 -12.05
CA GLU A 131 -0.02 -14.65 -11.87
C GLU A 131 -0.08 -15.73 -10.77
N LYS A 132 0.94 -16.60 -10.68
CA LYS A 132 1.04 -17.62 -9.62
C LYS A 132 1.15 -17.02 -8.22
N GLN A 133 1.72 -15.82 -8.09
CA GLN A 133 1.96 -15.15 -6.81
C GLN A 133 0.81 -14.26 -6.38
N GLU A 134 -0.19 -14.04 -7.24
CA GLU A 134 -1.30 -13.14 -7.00
C GLU A 134 -2.02 -13.44 -5.67
N LYS A 135 -2.40 -14.70 -5.47
CA LYS A 135 -3.13 -15.12 -4.28
C LYS A 135 -2.33 -14.84 -3.01
N SER A 136 -1.04 -15.21 -2.98
CA SER A 136 -0.18 -14.98 -1.82
C SER A 136 0.04 -13.50 -1.52
N LEU A 137 0.20 -12.66 -2.55
CA LEU A 137 0.35 -11.21 -2.35
C LEU A 137 -0.95 -10.59 -1.83
N ARG A 138 -2.10 -11.06 -2.31
CA ARG A 138 -3.40 -10.62 -1.83
C ARG A 138 -3.66 -11.03 -0.39
N GLU A 139 -3.36 -12.27 -0.03
CA GLU A 139 -3.43 -12.75 1.35
C GLU A 139 -2.51 -11.95 2.26
N MET A 140 -1.29 -11.63 1.82
CA MET A 140 -0.37 -10.78 2.56
C MET A 140 -0.92 -9.37 2.79
N TYR A 141 -1.53 -8.75 1.77
CA TYR A 141 -2.19 -7.46 1.92
C TYR A 141 -3.31 -7.51 2.97
N ILE A 142 -4.18 -8.54 2.91
CA ILE A 142 -5.25 -8.74 3.90
C ILE A 142 -4.66 -8.91 5.30
N VAL A 143 -3.59 -9.69 5.46
CA VAL A 143 -2.90 -9.87 6.75
C VAL A 143 -2.37 -8.54 7.29
N ILE A 144 -1.76 -7.69 6.45
CA ILE A 144 -1.29 -6.36 6.85
C ILE A 144 -2.45 -5.50 7.40
N LEU A 145 -3.64 -5.60 6.79
CA LEU A 145 -4.84 -4.88 7.26
C LEU A 145 -5.34 -5.36 8.63
N THR A 146 -5.02 -6.58 9.04
CA THR A 146 -5.42 -7.10 10.38
C THR A 146 -4.74 -6.36 11.53
N ASP A 147 -3.65 -5.64 11.28
CA ASP A 147 -2.86 -4.97 12.31
C ASP A 147 -3.38 -3.57 12.70
N MET A 148 -4.70 -3.36 12.53
CA MET A 148 -5.45 -2.23 13.08
C MET A 148 -5.29 -2.08 14.60
N TYR A 149 -4.79 -3.12 15.28
CA TYR A 149 -4.30 -3.08 16.65
C TYR A 149 -3.38 -1.87 16.93
N LEU A 150 -2.55 -1.49 15.97
CA LEU A 150 -1.66 -0.33 16.11
C LEU A 150 -2.39 1.01 16.21
N LEU A 151 -3.54 1.16 15.55
CA LEU A 151 -4.37 2.36 15.67
C LEU A 151 -5.05 2.41 17.02
N TRP A 152 -5.53 1.26 17.49
CA TRP A 152 -6.17 1.13 18.79
C TRP A 152 -5.23 1.46 19.95
N THR A 153 -3.98 0.98 19.88
CA THR A 153 -2.97 1.12 20.93
C THR A 153 -1.99 2.27 20.71
N ALA A 154 -2.25 3.13 19.71
CA ALA A 154 -1.42 4.28 19.40
C ALA A 154 -1.27 5.24 20.61
N SER A 155 -0.22 6.06 20.58
CA SER A 155 0.02 7.08 21.62
C SER A 155 0.11 8.50 21.03
N PRO A 156 -0.82 9.41 21.38
CA PRO A 156 -1.98 9.19 22.27
C PRO A 156 -3.03 8.25 21.63
N PRO A 157 -3.77 7.46 22.43
CA PRO A 157 -4.86 6.64 21.90
C PRO A 157 -5.98 7.53 21.41
N SER A 158 -6.54 7.20 20.25
CA SER A 158 -7.63 7.95 19.63
C SER A 158 -8.71 6.99 19.15
N MET A 159 -9.73 6.82 20.00
CA MET A 159 -10.92 6.03 19.68
C MET A 159 -11.57 6.53 18.38
N THR A 160 -11.61 7.85 18.19
CA THR A 160 -12.17 8.47 16.99
C THR A 160 -11.41 8.04 15.74
N ASP A 161 -10.07 8.11 15.75
CA ASP A 161 -9.28 7.72 14.58
C ASP A 161 -9.42 6.22 14.31
N PHE A 162 -9.43 5.38 15.36
CA PHE A 162 -9.69 3.96 15.22
C PHE A 162 -11.05 3.71 14.57
N LEU A 163 -12.14 4.30 15.08
CA LEU A 163 -13.49 4.07 14.56
C LEU A 163 -13.66 4.60 13.12
N ILE A 164 -13.07 5.74 12.78
CA ILE A 164 -13.08 6.25 11.41
C ILE A 164 -12.41 5.24 10.48
N ARG A 165 -11.19 4.81 10.80
CA ARG A 165 -10.46 3.85 9.96
C ARG A 165 -11.12 2.48 9.95
N PHE A 166 -11.65 2.02 11.08
CA PHE A 166 -12.41 0.79 11.16
C PHE A 166 -13.59 0.79 10.17
N ASN A 167 -14.37 1.87 10.12
CA ASN A 167 -15.49 1.98 9.17
C ASN A 167 -15.03 2.10 7.71
N GLU A 168 -13.85 2.65 7.43
CA GLU A 168 -13.29 2.67 6.08
C GLU A 168 -12.83 1.29 5.61
N TYR A 169 -12.24 0.49 6.52
CA TYR A 169 -11.68 -0.82 6.22
C TYR A 169 -12.69 -1.97 6.34
N PHE A 170 -13.70 -1.83 7.19
CA PHE A 170 -14.73 -2.85 7.43
C PHE A 170 -16.15 -2.25 7.32
N PRO A 171 -16.49 -1.61 6.18
CA PRO A 171 -17.77 -0.91 6.03
C PRO A 171 -18.99 -1.83 6.20
N PHE A 172 -18.85 -3.11 5.86
CA PHE A 172 -19.89 -4.15 5.98
C PHE A 172 -20.22 -4.55 7.43
N LEU A 173 -19.38 -4.18 8.42
CA LEU A 173 -19.67 -4.46 9.84
C LEU A 173 -20.48 -3.35 10.52
N ASN A 174 -20.78 -2.25 9.83
CA ASN A 174 -21.51 -1.13 10.39
C ASN A 174 -22.73 -0.79 9.54
N ASP A 175 -23.86 -1.40 9.89
CA ASP A 175 -25.18 -1.17 9.27
C ASP A 175 -25.64 0.29 9.32
N HIS A 176 -25.06 1.11 10.20
CA HIS A 176 -25.36 2.54 10.33
C HIS A 176 -24.43 3.43 9.50
N CYS A 177 -23.39 2.88 8.88
CA CYS A 177 -22.47 3.61 8.02
C CYS A 177 -22.92 3.51 6.56
N GLU A 178 -23.85 4.36 6.15
CA GLU A 178 -24.31 4.45 4.75
C GLU A 178 -23.24 5.02 3.79
N ARG A 179 -22.08 5.43 4.32
CA ARG A 179 -21.00 5.97 3.51
C ARG A 179 -20.27 4.84 2.79
N VAL A 180 -20.26 4.94 1.46
CA VAL A 180 -19.38 4.12 0.63
C VAL A 180 -17.95 4.36 1.09
N SER A 181 -17.22 3.27 1.39
CA SER A 181 -15.82 3.38 1.78
C SER A 181 -15.02 4.06 0.65
N PRO A 182 -14.16 5.05 0.97
CA PRO A 182 -13.31 5.69 -0.03
C PRO A 182 -12.21 4.75 -0.56
N ARG A 183 -12.08 3.54 -0.01
CA ARG A 183 -11.00 2.61 -0.34
C ARG A 183 -11.34 1.81 -1.60
N LEU A 184 -10.59 2.06 -2.66
CA LEU A 184 -10.81 1.42 -3.97
C LEU A 184 -10.61 -0.10 -3.96
N PHE A 185 -9.84 -0.65 -3.02
CA PHE A 185 -9.62 -2.11 -2.93
C PHE A 185 -10.87 -2.89 -2.52
N HIS A 186 -11.94 -2.21 -2.06
CA HIS A 186 -13.23 -2.87 -1.80
C HIS A 186 -14.03 -3.15 -3.07
N SER A 187 -13.73 -2.46 -4.17
CA SER A 187 -14.56 -2.48 -5.39
C SER A 187 -14.59 -3.84 -6.10
N ASP A 188 -13.62 -4.71 -5.81
CA ASP A 188 -13.41 -5.99 -6.48
C ASP A 188 -13.20 -7.15 -5.51
N LEU A 189 -13.57 -6.98 -4.24
CA LEU A 189 -13.54 -8.06 -3.28
C LEU A 189 -14.46 -9.20 -3.73
N SER A 190 -13.91 -10.40 -3.83
CA SER A 190 -14.70 -11.62 -3.93
C SER A 190 -15.49 -11.85 -2.64
N THR A 191 -16.57 -12.63 -2.72
CA THR A 191 -17.37 -13.01 -1.54
C THR A 191 -16.53 -13.68 -0.45
N THR A 192 -15.51 -14.45 -0.85
CA THR A 192 -14.59 -15.10 0.08
C THR A 192 -13.70 -14.09 0.80
N GLU A 193 -13.20 -13.07 0.09
CA GLU A 193 -12.40 -12.00 0.71
C GLU A 193 -13.23 -11.11 1.61
N ILE A 194 -14.49 -10.83 1.25
CA ILE A 194 -15.43 -10.13 2.12
C ILE A 194 -15.58 -10.90 3.43
N ALA A 195 -15.87 -12.20 3.37
CA ALA A 195 -16.01 -13.04 4.57
C ALA A 195 -14.71 -13.08 5.41
N GLN A 196 -13.54 -13.07 4.77
CA GLN A 196 -12.26 -12.98 5.48
C GLN A 196 -12.08 -11.64 6.18
N LEU A 197 -12.40 -10.52 5.50
CA LEU A 197 -12.31 -9.20 6.09
C LEU A 197 -13.38 -8.98 7.18
N GLU A 198 -14.56 -9.59 7.07
CA GLU A 198 -15.56 -9.66 8.13
C GLU A 198 -15.01 -10.34 9.38
N ASP A 199 -14.42 -11.52 9.24
CA ASP A 199 -13.78 -12.24 10.35
C ASP A 199 -12.65 -11.41 11.00
N VAL A 200 -11.82 -10.74 10.18
CA VAL A 200 -10.77 -9.82 10.66
C VAL A 200 -11.38 -8.65 11.44
N GLY A 201 -12.39 -7.99 10.89
CA GLY A 201 -13.01 -6.84 11.53
C GLY A 201 -13.70 -7.21 12.84
N LEU A 202 -14.36 -8.38 12.91
CA LEU A 202 -14.94 -8.91 14.14
C LEU A 202 -13.86 -9.16 15.20
N LYS A 203 -12.72 -9.76 14.84
CA LYS A 203 -11.57 -9.93 15.75
C LYS A 203 -11.02 -8.59 16.26
N CYS A 204 -11.00 -7.56 15.41
CA CYS A 204 -10.64 -6.21 15.84
C CYS A 204 -11.66 -5.64 16.84
N CYS A 205 -12.96 -5.84 16.62
CA CYS A 205 -14.01 -5.44 17.56
C CYS A 205 -13.87 -6.16 18.91
N ASP A 206 -13.72 -7.47 18.90
CA ASP A 206 -13.56 -8.29 20.12
C ASP A 206 -12.33 -7.83 20.92
N THR A 207 -11.22 -7.56 20.22
CA THR A 207 -10.00 -7.01 20.84
C THR A 207 -10.27 -5.65 21.46
N ALA A 208 -10.91 -4.72 20.73
CA ALA A 208 -11.24 -3.40 21.26
C ALA A 208 -12.16 -3.48 22.49
N GLN A 209 -13.20 -4.32 22.44
CA GLN A 209 -14.12 -4.51 23.57
C GLN A 209 -13.42 -5.13 24.78
N GLY A 210 -12.64 -6.20 24.58
CA GLY A 210 -11.90 -6.87 25.65
C GLY A 210 -10.91 -5.95 26.33
N THR A 211 -10.20 -5.13 25.56
CA THR A 211 -9.24 -4.16 26.10
C THR A 211 -9.92 -3.02 26.87
N VAL A 212 -11.09 -2.54 26.44
CA VAL A 212 -11.90 -1.56 27.22
C VAL A 212 -12.38 -2.18 28.53
N ALA A 213 -12.96 -3.39 28.49
CA ALA A 213 -13.45 -4.08 29.68
C ALA A 213 -12.33 -4.28 30.71
N TRP A 214 -11.17 -4.77 30.24
CA TRP A 214 -9.99 -4.91 31.09
C TRP A 214 -9.55 -3.56 31.68
N ALA A 215 -9.48 -2.50 30.87
CA ALA A 215 -9.07 -1.18 31.34
C ALA A 215 -10.03 -0.59 32.39
N MET A 216 -11.34 -0.87 32.27
CA MET A 216 -12.35 -0.48 33.26
C MET A 216 -12.12 -1.19 34.60
N ASP A 217 -11.78 -2.48 34.58
CA ASP A 217 -11.50 -3.25 35.79
C ASP A 217 -10.21 -2.80 36.50
N GLN A 218 -9.22 -2.32 35.74
CA GLN A 218 -7.95 -1.85 36.31
C GLN A 218 -8.05 -0.48 37.01
N THR A 219 -9.13 0.30 36.83
CA THR A 219 -9.32 1.65 37.41
C THR A 219 -8.17 2.66 37.13
N ILE A 220 -7.40 2.47 36.05
CA ILE A 220 -6.18 3.25 35.75
C ILE A 220 -6.35 4.05 34.44
N HIS A 221 -6.07 5.36 34.48
CA HIS A 221 -6.18 6.29 33.34
C HIS A 221 -5.18 6.03 32.19
N HIS A 222 -4.24 5.09 32.34
CA HIS A 222 -3.22 4.73 31.36
C HIS A 222 -3.07 3.22 31.16
N ALA A 223 -4.15 2.46 31.36
CA ALA A 223 -4.16 1.00 31.33
C ALA A 223 -3.45 0.43 30.08
N PHE A 224 -3.69 0.99 28.90
CA PHE A 224 -3.10 0.57 27.61
C PHE A 224 -1.56 0.67 27.49
N ARG A 225 -0.88 1.27 28.48
CA ARG A 225 0.58 1.49 28.46
C ARG A 225 1.35 0.60 29.41
N MET A 226 0.65 -0.18 30.23
CA MET A 226 1.27 -1.07 31.21
C MET A 226 1.79 -2.32 30.50
N GLU A 227 2.85 -2.95 31.01
CA GLU A 227 3.29 -4.22 30.42
C GLU A 227 2.25 -5.32 30.61
N ASP A 228 1.52 -5.30 31.72
CA ASP A 228 0.36 -6.15 31.96
C ASP A 228 -0.68 -6.07 30.82
N PHE A 229 -0.84 -4.89 30.20
CA PHE A 229 -1.72 -4.74 29.03
C PHE A 229 -1.16 -5.46 27.81
N LYS A 230 0.13 -5.30 27.52
CA LYS A 230 0.77 -5.96 26.38
C LYS A 230 0.86 -7.47 26.56
N GLU A 231 0.96 -7.94 27.80
CA GLU A 231 0.91 -9.36 28.14
C GLU A 231 -0.51 -9.93 28.00
N ALA A 232 -1.54 -9.20 28.46
CA ALA A 232 -2.93 -9.62 28.36
C ALA A 232 -3.48 -9.57 26.93
N PHE A 233 -3.02 -8.59 26.14
CA PHE A 233 -3.43 -8.37 24.75
C PHE A 233 -2.19 -8.29 23.87
N PRO A 234 -1.51 -9.43 23.62
CA PRO A 234 -0.32 -9.45 22.79
C PRO A 234 -0.68 -9.05 21.37
N ARG A 235 0.21 -8.27 20.75
CA ARG A 235 0.03 -7.87 19.35
C ARG A 235 0.05 -9.10 18.45
N PRO A 236 -0.86 -9.21 17.45
CA PRO A 236 -0.90 -10.36 16.54
C PRO A 236 0.40 -10.57 15.76
N CYS A 237 1.06 -9.46 15.41
CA CYS A 237 2.30 -9.44 14.64
C CYS A 237 3.32 -8.50 15.31
N GLY A 238 4.56 -8.96 15.49
CA GLY A 238 5.64 -8.10 15.98
C GLY A 238 6.00 -7.00 14.98
N ASP A 239 6.48 -5.85 15.46
CA ASP A 239 6.84 -4.68 14.64
C ASP A 239 7.79 -5.04 13.48
N ASN A 240 8.80 -5.86 13.75
CA ASN A 240 9.80 -6.24 12.74
C ASN A 240 9.16 -7.10 11.64
N HIS A 241 8.33 -8.08 12.02
CA HIS A 241 7.67 -8.93 11.05
C HIS A 241 6.67 -8.15 10.20
N LEU A 242 5.92 -7.22 10.80
CA LEU A 242 5.03 -6.33 10.03
C LEU A 242 5.84 -5.47 9.06
N GLN A 243 6.94 -4.86 9.51
CA GLN A 243 7.80 -4.05 8.65
C GLN A 243 8.35 -4.85 7.47
N GLU A 244 8.82 -6.08 7.71
CA GLU A 244 9.31 -7.00 6.68
C GLU A 244 8.22 -7.35 5.67
N MET A 245 7.01 -7.70 6.12
CA MET A 245 5.88 -8.00 5.24
C MET A 245 5.49 -6.79 4.38
N ILE A 246 5.35 -5.61 4.99
CA ILE A 246 4.97 -4.39 4.28
C ILE A 246 6.05 -4.02 3.26
N THR A 247 7.32 -4.08 3.64
CA THR A 247 8.46 -3.78 2.75
C THR A 247 8.50 -4.75 1.58
N TYR A 248 8.41 -6.06 1.85
CA TYR A 248 8.39 -7.08 0.82
C TYR A 248 7.23 -6.88 -0.15
N PHE A 249 6.02 -6.65 0.36
CA PHE A 249 4.84 -6.40 -0.46
C PHE A 249 5.03 -5.19 -1.37
N ALA A 250 5.44 -4.05 -0.81
CA ALA A 250 5.63 -2.81 -1.55
C ALA A 250 6.74 -2.91 -2.62
N ASP A 251 7.89 -3.47 -2.25
CA ASP A 251 9.03 -3.65 -3.16
C ASP A 251 8.72 -4.64 -4.27
N HIS A 252 7.98 -5.71 -3.97
CA HIS A 252 7.56 -6.68 -4.96
C HIS A 252 6.63 -6.06 -6.00
N VAL A 253 5.60 -5.33 -5.54
CA VAL A 253 4.65 -4.63 -6.43
C VAL A 253 5.36 -3.58 -7.28
N MET A 254 6.28 -2.81 -6.70
CA MET A 254 7.11 -1.85 -7.43
C MET A 254 7.97 -2.53 -8.50
N SER A 255 8.63 -3.62 -8.14
CA SER A 255 9.47 -4.38 -9.09
C SER A 255 8.64 -4.95 -10.23
N ALA A 256 7.45 -5.48 -9.92
CA ALA A 256 6.55 -6.03 -10.92
C ALA A 256 6.01 -4.95 -11.87
N ALA A 257 5.54 -3.83 -11.32
CA ALA A 257 5.05 -2.69 -12.09
C ALA A 257 6.13 -2.15 -13.04
N LYS A 258 7.35 -1.99 -12.54
CA LYS A 258 8.50 -1.55 -13.34
C LYS A 258 8.80 -2.53 -14.47
N LYS A 259 8.83 -3.84 -14.20
CA LYS A 259 9.09 -4.84 -15.24
C LYS A 259 8.00 -4.85 -16.31
N ILE A 260 6.73 -4.69 -15.94
CA ILE A 260 5.64 -4.51 -16.92
C ILE A 260 5.85 -3.26 -17.77
N GLN A 261 6.22 -2.14 -17.17
CA GLN A 261 6.53 -0.91 -17.90
C GLN A 261 7.74 -1.08 -18.84
N GLU A 262 8.75 -1.87 -18.47
CA GLU A 262 9.86 -2.21 -19.36
C GLU A 262 9.42 -3.04 -20.57
N ILE A 263 8.46 -3.96 -20.38
CA ILE A 263 7.94 -4.83 -21.45
C ILE A 263 7.08 -4.02 -22.44
N PHE A 264 6.20 -3.15 -21.94
CA PHE A 264 5.19 -2.48 -22.77
C PHE A 264 5.49 -1.00 -23.08
N GLY A 265 6.49 -0.41 -22.43
CA GLY A 265 6.81 1.02 -22.50
C GLY A 265 5.90 1.90 -21.63
N ASP A 266 6.14 3.22 -21.71
CA ASP A 266 5.29 4.24 -21.07
C ASP A 266 3.97 4.37 -21.86
N SER A 267 2.98 3.51 -21.53
CA SER A 267 1.62 3.57 -22.07
C SER A 267 0.71 4.50 -21.26
#